data_AF-A0A7K5KYL7-F1
#
_entry.id   AF-A0A7K5KYL7-F1
#
_cell.length_a   1.000
_cell.length_b   1.000
_cell.length_c   1.000
_cell.angle_alpha   90.00
_cell.angle_beta   90.00
_cell.angle_gamma   90.00
#
_symmetry.space_group_name_H-M   'P 1'
#
loop_
_entity.id
_entity.type
_entity.pdbx_description
1 polymer ?
#
loop_
_entity_poly.entity_id
_entity_poly.type
_entity_poly.pdbx_seq_one_letter_code
_entity_poly.pdbx_strand_id
1 'polypeptide(L)'
;PAGDLRKAKRQHKYYEYSSFQPLHGPTQRDSESFAYFFPEDYFEGVRMKFPLSWPTPNGLTATKAREICHQTLANATIGLACKDLLGKHLDEAIDICLLELQRKDNVARVRALIALLENECERRVLGNRNGVFSVGNQEEILAALRCPALCNSHGHCTELGCQCFEGHSSYDCSLAKKQTLEITGLENGGLCDVRASDCTRIQVFGLGFRESPSLHCQLTKLIHLDGKWISREQESTKADFLSSEAVDCQIPLLNITEAVHFVAGEEPFARWQVKV
;
A
#
# COMPACT_ATOMS: atom_id res chain seq x y z
N PRO A 1 -55.07 29.01 5.15
CA PRO A 1 -54.29 29.83 4.20
C PRO A 1 -52.80 29.80 4.55
N ALA A 2 -51.97 29.72 3.50
CA ALA A 2 -50.50 29.59 3.48
C ALA A 2 -49.98 28.20 3.94
N GLY A 3 -49.29 27.40 3.13
CA GLY A 3 -48.72 27.62 1.80
C GLY A 3 -47.45 26.78 1.69
N ASP A 4 -47.51 25.71 0.90
CA ASP A 4 -46.40 24.82 0.56
C ASP A 4 -45.31 25.60 -0.20
N LEU A 5 -44.06 25.51 0.27
CA LEU A 5 -42.88 25.94 -0.48
C LEU A 5 -41.76 24.91 -0.30
N ARG A 6 -41.89 23.83 -1.09
CA ARG A 6 -40.80 22.94 -1.50
C ARG A 6 -39.57 23.78 -1.91
N LYS A 7 -38.47 23.64 -1.18
CA LYS A 7 -37.13 24.06 -1.67
C LYS A 7 -36.43 22.86 -2.30
N ALA A 8 -36.14 23.02 -3.58
CA ALA A 8 -35.58 22.02 -4.47
C ALA A 8 -34.22 21.48 -3.99
N LYS A 9 -34.08 20.15 -3.99
CA LYS A 9 -32.80 19.43 -3.93
C LYS A 9 -31.99 19.81 -5.18
N ARG A 10 -30.92 20.60 -5.03
CA ARG A 10 -29.89 20.71 -6.06
C ARG A 10 -29.07 19.41 -6.04
N GLN A 11 -29.40 18.49 -6.94
CA GLN A 11 -28.52 17.40 -7.35
C GLN A 11 -27.26 18.02 -7.98
N HIS A 12 -26.18 18.13 -7.21
CA HIS A 12 -24.84 18.16 -7.80
C HIS A 12 -24.39 16.72 -7.94
N LYS A 13 -24.11 16.33 -9.19
CA LYS A 13 -23.58 15.02 -9.60
C LYS A 13 -22.30 14.71 -8.83
N TYR A 14 -22.43 14.00 -7.71
CA TYR A 14 -21.34 13.22 -7.15
C TYR A 14 -21.41 11.84 -7.79
N TYR A 15 -20.27 11.33 -8.26
CA TYR A 15 -20.13 9.92 -8.57
C TYR A 15 -20.41 9.15 -7.26
N GLU A 16 -21.64 8.67 -7.13
CA GLU A 16 -21.99 7.60 -6.21
C GLU A 16 -21.12 6.42 -6.61
N TYR A 17 -20.11 6.11 -5.78
CA TYR A 17 -19.50 4.79 -5.78
C TYR A 17 -20.66 3.82 -5.58
N SER A 18 -21.01 3.09 -6.63
CA SER A 18 -22.09 2.12 -6.60
C SER A 18 -21.71 1.09 -5.55
N SER A 19 -22.36 1.20 -4.40
CA SER A 19 -22.33 0.23 -3.32
C SER A 19 -22.55 -1.15 -3.93
N PHE A 20 -21.61 -2.06 -3.68
CA PHE A 20 -21.72 -3.48 -4.00
C PHE A 20 -23.17 -3.97 -3.77
N GLN A 21 -23.91 -4.22 -4.84
CA GLN A 21 -25.17 -4.94 -4.76
C GLN A 21 -24.87 -6.43 -4.88
N PRO A 22 -25.08 -7.23 -3.81
CA PRO A 22 -25.09 -8.68 -3.93
C PRO A 22 -26.36 -9.06 -4.71
N LEU A 23 -26.22 -9.92 -5.72
CA LEU A 23 -27.36 -10.55 -6.36
C LEU A 23 -28.15 -11.34 -5.31
N HIS A 24 -29.33 -10.84 -4.99
CA HIS A 24 -30.21 -11.37 -3.97
C HIS A 24 -31.09 -12.49 -4.53
N GLY A 25 -30.90 -13.72 -4.02
CA GLY A 25 -31.93 -14.75 -4.00
C GLY A 25 -32.94 -14.49 -2.87
N PRO A 26 -34.19 -14.97 -2.97
CA PRO A 26 -35.29 -14.51 -2.12
C PRO A 26 -35.38 -15.29 -0.81
N THR A 27 -34.52 -15.00 0.16
CA THR A 27 -34.75 -15.28 1.59
C THR A 27 -33.81 -14.41 2.43
N GLN A 28 -34.16 -13.13 2.63
CA GLN A 28 -33.50 -12.28 3.62
C GLN A 28 -34.53 -11.75 4.62
N ARG A 29 -34.53 -12.38 5.80
CA ARG A 29 -34.66 -11.68 7.07
C ARG A 29 -33.45 -12.14 7.90
N ASP A 30 -32.79 -11.19 8.56
CA ASP A 30 -31.69 -11.38 9.51
C ASP A 30 -30.26 -11.52 8.93
N SER A 31 -29.82 -10.54 8.14
CA SER A 31 -28.37 -10.31 7.95
C SER A 31 -28.04 -8.82 8.06
N GLU A 32 -28.22 -8.28 9.25
CA GLU A 32 -27.49 -7.08 9.68
C GLU A 32 -26.20 -7.52 10.38
N SER A 33 -25.08 -6.91 9.97
CA SER A 33 -23.83 -6.78 10.73
C SER A 33 -22.88 -7.98 10.86
N PHE A 34 -22.18 -8.29 9.77
CA PHE A 34 -20.76 -8.68 9.85
C PHE A 34 -19.91 -7.63 9.13
N ALA A 35 -19.97 -6.37 9.56
CA ALA A 35 -18.94 -5.40 9.18
C ALA A 35 -17.73 -5.66 10.09
N TYR A 36 -16.71 -6.33 9.55
CA TYR A 36 -15.43 -6.42 10.25
C TYR A 36 -14.95 -5.00 10.56
N PHE A 37 -14.80 -4.70 11.86
CA PHE A 37 -14.31 -3.42 12.33
C PHE A 37 -12.81 -3.54 12.54
N PHE A 38 -12.05 -2.89 11.67
CA PHE A 38 -10.61 -2.79 11.83
C PHE A 38 -10.31 -1.67 12.83
N PRO A 39 -9.72 -1.94 14.00
CA PRO A 39 -9.52 -0.94 15.05
C PRO A 39 -8.80 0.33 14.58
N GLU A 40 -7.91 0.24 13.61
CA GLU A 40 -7.16 1.34 13.01
C GLU A 40 -8.05 2.26 12.15
N ASP A 41 -9.24 1.81 11.73
CA ASP A 41 -10.24 2.68 11.07
C ASP A 41 -10.95 3.60 12.07
N TYR A 42 -10.85 3.32 13.37
CA TYR A 42 -11.36 4.17 14.43
C TYR A 42 -10.61 5.50 14.46
N PHE A 43 -11.33 6.61 14.22
CA PHE A 43 -10.76 7.94 14.28
C PHE A 43 -11.79 8.91 14.86
N GLU A 44 -11.53 9.42 16.07
CA GLU A 44 -12.39 10.40 16.76
C GLU A 44 -12.22 11.85 16.26
N GLY A 45 -11.43 12.08 15.20
CA GLY A 45 -11.19 13.40 14.64
C GLY A 45 -11.98 13.73 13.37
N VAL A 46 -11.89 14.99 12.93
CA VAL A 46 -12.37 15.38 11.59
C VAL A 46 -11.33 14.96 10.57
N ARG A 47 -11.66 13.98 9.72
CA ARG A 47 -10.78 13.62 8.59
C ARG A 47 -10.58 14.85 7.70
N MET A 48 -9.38 15.42 7.70
CA MET A 48 -9.02 16.50 6.79
C MET A 48 -9.10 15.99 5.36
N LYS A 49 -10.11 16.47 4.63
CA LYS A 49 -10.23 16.21 3.19
C LYS A 49 -9.25 17.15 2.49
N PHE A 50 -8.06 16.63 2.17
CA PHE A 50 -7.18 17.34 1.26
C PHE A 50 -7.86 17.41 -0.12
N PRO A 51 -7.95 18.58 -0.75
CA PRO A 51 -8.52 18.70 -2.09
C PRO A 51 -7.63 17.91 -3.05
N LEU A 52 -8.12 16.74 -3.43
CA LEU A 52 -7.54 15.91 -4.46
C LEU A 52 -7.81 16.57 -5.81
N SER A 53 -6.82 17.26 -6.36
CA SER A 53 -6.90 17.92 -7.67
C SER A 53 -5.82 17.39 -8.61
N TRP A 54 -6.13 17.44 -9.91
CA TRP A 54 -5.15 17.22 -10.97
C TRP A 54 -4.70 18.59 -11.54
N PRO A 55 -3.44 18.75 -11.96
CA PRO A 55 -2.33 17.81 -11.78
C PRO A 55 -1.91 17.67 -10.31
N THR A 56 -1.19 16.60 -9.99
CA THR A 56 -0.57 16.42 -8.68
C THR A 56 0.58 17.43 -8.47
N PRO A 57 1.10 17.62 -7.24
CA PRO A 57 2.25 18.49 -6.98
C PRO A 57 3.50 18.23 -7.85
N ASN A 58 3.77 16.97 -8.21
CA ASN A 58 4.85 16.56 -9.11
C ASN A 58 4.48 16.70 -10.60
N GLY A 59 3.30 17.26 -10.91
CA GLY A 59 2.86 17.54 -12.28
C GLY A 59 2.20 16.37 -13.00
N LEU A 60 1.83 15.28 -12.30
CA LEU A 60 1.16 14.15 -12.93
C LEU A 60 -0.27 14.54 -13.31
N THR A 61 -0.67 14.32 -14.56
CA THR A 61 -2.03 14.59 -15.05
C THR A 61 -2.92 13.36 -14.90
N ALA A 62 -4.24 13.56 -14.84
CA ALA A 62 -5.20 12.45 -14.76
C ALA A 62 -5.05 11.44 -15.92
N THR A 63 -4.81 11.93 -17.13
CA THR A 63 -4.60 11.07 -18.32
C THR A 63 -3.33 10.26 -18.17
N LYS A 64 -2.23 10.89 -17.73
CA LYS A 64 -0.97 10.17 -17.57
C LYS A 64 -1.02 9.16 -16.43
N ALA A 65 -1.67 9.51 -15.33
CA ALA A 65 -1.92 8.60 -14.22
C ALA A 65 -2.73 7.38 -14.67
N ARG A 66 -3.77 7.57 -15.50
CA ARG A 66 -4.57 6.46 -16.05
C ARG A 66 -3.74 5.53 -16.93
N GLU A 67 -2.89 6.07 -17.79
CA GLU A 67 -1.96 5.27 -18.60
C GLU A 67 -1.04 4.42 -17.71
N ILE A 68 -0.44 5.04 -16.69
CA ILE A 68 0.46 4.37 -15.74
C ILE A 68 -0.28 3.24 -15.01
N CYS A 69 -1.47 3.51 -14.48
CA CYS A 69 -2.28 2.52 -13.77
C CYS A 69 -2.65 1.35 -14.68
N HIS A 70 -3.12 1.63 -15.89
CA HIS A 70 -3.45 0.59 -16.86
C HIS A 70 -2.21 -0.24 -17.25
N GLN A 71 -1.09 0.41 -17.53
CA GLN A 71 0.17 -0.29 -17.85
C GLN A 71 0.68 -1.14 -16.68
N THR A 72 0.50 -0.67 -15.45
CA THR A 72 0.98 -1.40 -14.27
C THR A 72 0.09 -2.60 -13.94
N LEU A 73 -1.23 -2.44 -14.06
CA LEU A 73 -2.19 -3.44 -13.60
C LEU A 73 -2.66 -4.38 -14.71
N ALA A 74 -3.10 -3.85 -15.85
CA ALA A 74 -3.63 -4.67 -16.93
C ALA A 74 -2.53 -5.45 -17.67
N ASN A 75 -1.32 -4.88 -17.75
CA ASN A 75 -0.17 -5.56 -18.37
C ASN A 75 0.68 -6.34 -17.36
N ALA A 76 0.30 -6.39 -16.08
CA ALA A 76 0.93 -7.32 -15.15
C ALA A 76 0.66 -8.76 -15.59
N THR A 77 1.54 -9.70 -15.22
CA THR A 77 1.40 -11.13 -15.54
C THR A 77 0.02 -11.66 -15.16
N ILE A 78 -0.46 -11.33 -13.95
CA ILE A 78 -1.79 -11.75 -13.50
C ILE A 78 -2.93 -10.99 -14.18
N GLY A 79 -2.73 -9.71 -14.51
CA GLY A 79 -3.71 -8.89 -15.22
C GLY A 79 -3.98 -9.42 -16.63
N LEU A 80 -2.95 -9.94 -17.29
CA LEU A 80 -3.05 -10.60 -18.59
C LEU A 80 -3.65 -12.01 -18.47
N ALA A 81 -3.08 -12.86 -17.61
CA ALA A 81 -3.50 -14.26 -17.49
C ALA A 81 -4.94 -14.40 -16.97
N CYS A 82 -5.34 -13.53 -16.04
CA CYS A 82 -6.63 -13.60 -15.35
C CYS A 82 -7.65 -12.57 -15.83
N LYS A 83 -7.40 -11.92 -16.97
CA LYS A 83 -8.20 -10.80 -17.49
C LYS A 83 -9.70 -11.08 -17.50
N ASP A 84 -10.09 -12.23 -18.04
CA ASP A 84 -11.49 -12.60 -18.23
C ASP A 84 -12.21 -12.88 -16.90
N LEU A 85 -11.49 -13.38 -15.89
CA LEU A 85 -12.03 -13.59 -14.56
C LEU A 85 -12.13 -12.29 -13.78
N LEU A 86 -11.10 -11.43 -13.87
CA LEU A 86 -11.07 -10.15 -13.15
C LEU A 86 -12.19 -9.22 -13.62
N GLY A 87 -12.41 -9.10 -14.94
CA GLY A 87 -13.46 -8.27 -15.51
C GLY A 87 -13.49 -6.87 -14.88
N LYS A 88 -14.65 -6.48 -14.31
CA LYS A 88 -14.84 -5.18 -13.65
C LYS A 88 -13.88 -4.90 -12.48
N HIS A 89 -13.31 -5.93 -11.84
CA HIS A 89 -12.40 -5.71 -10.71
C HIS A 89 -11.04 -5.19 -11.16
N LEU A 90 -10.65 -5.42 -12.42
CA LEU A 90 -9.49 -4.76 -13.00
C LEU A 90 -9.74 -3.24 -13.13
N ASP A 91 -10.93 -2.84 -13.57
CA ASP A 91 -11.32 -1.42 -13.65
C ASP A 91 -11.38 -0.77 -12.26
N GLU A 92 -11.96 -1.46 -11.28
CA GLU A 92 -11.98 -1.01 -9.87
C GLU A 92 -10.55 -0.83 -9.31
N ALA A 93 -9.64 -1.75 -9.60
CA ALA A 93 -8.23 -1.63 -9.20
C ALA A 93 -7.52 -0.44 -9.89
N ILE A 94 -7.85 -0.16 -11.16
CA ILE A 94 -7.34 1.03 -11.86
C ILE A 94 -7.85 2.31 -11.21
N ASP A 95 -9.11 2.37 -10.78
CA ASP A 95 -9.65 3.53 -10.07
C ASP A 95 -9.01 3.72 -8.68
N ILE A 96 -8.74 2.63 -7.95
CA ILE A 96 -7.97 2.66 -6.70
C ILE A 96 -6.54 3.18 -6.96
N CYS A 97 -5.90 2.73 -8.04
CA CYS A 97 -4.58 3.21 -8.44
C CYS A 97 -4.56 4.71 -8.73
N LEU A 98 -5.59 5.24 -9.41
CA LEU A 98 -5.71 6.68 -9.65
C LEU A 98 -5.78 7.48 -8.35
N LEU A 99 -6.56 6.99 -7.37
CA LEU A 99 -6.66 7.61 -6.05
C LEU A 99 -5.33 7.56 -5.30
N GLU A 100 -4.60 6.45 -5.36
CA GLU A 100 -3.29 6.32 -4.71
C GLU A 100 -2.26 7.26 -5.32
N LEU A 101 -2.22 7.39 -6.66
CA LEU A 101 -1.37 8.38 -7.34
C LEU A 101 -1.77 9.80 -7.01
N GLN A 102 -3.07 10.10 -6.94
CA GLN A 102 -3.53 11.44 -6.60
C GLN A 102 -3.19 11.83 -5.15
N ARG A 103 -3.17 10.86 -4.24
CA ARG A 103 -2.92 11.06 -2.81
C ARG A 103 -1.43 11.06 -2.46
N LYS A 104 -0.65 10.16 -3.06
CA LYS A 104 0.77 9.94 -2.71
C LYS A 104 1.73 10.49 -3.74
N ASP A 105 1.26 10.79 -4.94
CA ASP A 105 2.05 11.35 -6.03
C ASP A 105 3.35 10.59 -6.30
N ASN A 106 3.28 9.26 -6.14
CA ASN A 106 4.42 8.35 -6.24
C ASN A 106 4.02 7.09 -7.03
N VAL A 107 4.63 6.95 -8.21
CA VAL A 107 4.37 5.86 -9.14
C VAL A 107 4.89 4.51 -8.63
N ALA A 108 5.94 4.47 -7.82
CA ALA A 108 6.47 3.20 -7.30
C ALA A 108 5.43 2.44 -6.46
N ARG A 109 4.53 3.15 -5.78
CA ARG A 109 3.52 2.55 -4.89
C ARG A 109 2.44 1.75 -5.61
N VAL A 110 2.14 2.07 -6.86
CA VAL A 110 1.00 1.44 -7.54
C VAL A 110 1.25 -0.04 -7.88
N ARG A 111 2.52 -0.48 -7.87
CA ARG A 111 2.86 -1.90 -8.06
C ARG A 111 2.30 -2.79 -6.95
N ALA A 112 2.13 -2.27 -5.73
CA ALA A 112 1.53 -3.02 -4.63
C ALA A 112 0.08 -3.45 -4.90
N LEU A 113 -0.62 -2.76 -5.80
CA LEU A 113 -1.99 -3.12 -6.21
C LEU A 113 -2.04 -4.36 -7.10
N ILE A 114 -0.90 -4.86 -7.59
CA ILE A 114 -0.86 -6.16 -8.28
C ILE A 114 -1.29 -7.28 -7.33
N ALA A 115 -0.90 -7.22 -6.05
CA ALA A 115 -1.31 -8.19 -5.05
C ALA A 115 -2.84 -8.23 -4.85
N LEU A 116 -3.53 -7.09 -5.01
CA LEU A 116 -5.00 -7.05 -4.99
C LEU A 116 -5.59 -7.89 -6.13
N LEU A 117 -5.02 -7.79 -7.33
CA LEU A 117 -5.44 -8.58 -8.49
C LEU A 117 -5.11 -10.06 -8.33
N GLU A 118 -3.95 -10.39 -7.75
CA GLU A 118 -3.55 -11.78 -7.45
C GLU A 118 -4.57 -12.45 -6.53
N ASN A 119 -4.88 -11.82 -5.39
CA ASN A 119 -5.86 -12.34 -4.42
C ASN A 119 -7.24 -12.53 -5.06
N GLU A 120 -7.70 -11.52 -5.80
CA GLU A 120 -9.05 -11.55 -6.38
C GLU A 120 -9.14 -12.54 -7.56
N CYS A 121 -8.04 -12.73 -8.30
CA CYS A 121 -7.93 -13.77 -9.30
C CYS A 121 -7.98 -15.18 -8.66
N GLU A 122 -7.15 -15.43 -7.64
CA GLU A 122 -7.10 -16.71 -6.94
C GLU A 122 -8.49 -17.08 -6.39
N ARG A 123 -9.16 -16.13 -5.72
CA ARG A 123 -10.52 -16.31 -5.20
C ARG A 123 -11.50 -16.76 -6.28
N ARG A 124 -11.40 -16.18 -7.49
CA ARG A 124 -12.26 -16.55 -8.63
C ARG A 124 -11.91 -17.90 -9.23
N VAL A 125 -10.62 -18.20 -9.41
CA VAL A 125 -10.17 -19.49 -9.92
C VAL A 125 -10.67 -20.62 -9.00
N LEU A 126 -10.55 -20.46 -7.69
CA LEU A 126 -11.04 -21.42 -6.72
C LEU A 126 -12.58 -21.52 -6.71
N GLY A 127 -13.27 -20.38 -6.82
CA GLY A 127 -14.73 -20.31 -6.87
C GLY A 127 -15.37 -20.84 -8.16
N ASN A 128 -14.61 -20.87 -9.27
CA ASN A 128 -15.09 -21.29 -10.59
C ASN A 128 -14.75 -22.75 -10.94
N ARG A 129 -14.35 -23.56 -9.95
CA ARG A 129 -14.04 -25.01 -10.10
C ARG A 129 -15.15 -25.85 -10.77
N ASN A 130 -16.37 -25.32 -10.84
CA ASN A 130 -17.55 -26.00 -11.39
C ASN A 130 -18.06 -25.43 -12.74
N GLY A 131 -17.35 -24.51 -13.42
CA GLY A 131 -17.84 -23.87 -14.65
C GLY A 131 -16.78 -23.53 -15.71
N VAL A 132 -17.19 -23.67 -16.99
CA VAL A 132 -16.80 -23.08 -18.32
C VAL A 132 -15.36 -22.59 -18.60
N PHE A 133 -14.42 -22.59 -17.66
CA PHE A 133 -13.02 -22.26 -17.96
C PHE A 133 -12.31 -23.50 -18.52
N SER A 134 -11.78 -23.35 -19.74
CA SER A 134 -10.92 -24.36 -20.36
C SER A 134 -9.76 -24.69 -19.43
N VAL A 135 -9.50 -25.99 -19.23
CA VAL A 135 -8.40 -26.53 -18.41
C VAL A 135 -7.05 -25.86 -18.76
N GLY A 136 -6.85 -25.47 -20.03
CA GLY A 136 -5.63 -24.77 -20.49
C GLY A 136 -5.46 -23.35 -19.94
N ASN A 137 -6.53 -22.58 -19.77
CA ASN A 137 -6.44 -21.22 -19.22
C ASN A 137 -6.19 -21.26 -17.70
N GLN A 138 -6.65 -22.32 -17.02
CA GLN A 138 -6.47 -22.45 -15.57
C GLN A 138 -5.01 -22.71 -15.20
N GLU A 139 -4.31 -23.54 -15.95
CA GLU A 139 -2.88 -23.83 -15.70
C GLU A 139 -2.01 -22.58 -15.91
N GLU A 140 -2.29 -21.79 -16.94
CA GLU A 140 -1.63 -20.51 -17.19
C GLU A 140 -1.85 -19.51 -16.04
N ILE A 141 -3.09 -19.38 -15.54
CA ILE A 141 -3.40 -18.51 -14.42
C ILE A 141 -2.70 -18.98 -13.14
N LEU A 142 -2.71 -20.29 -12.86
CA LEU A 142 -2.01 -20.84 -11.69
C LEU A 142 -0.49 -20.63 -11.81
N ALA A 143 0.08 -20.75 -13.00
CA ALA A 143 1.48 -20.43 -13.24
C ALA A 143 1.77 -18.93 -13.01
N ALA A 144 0.89 -18.03 -13.46
CA ALA A 144 1.01 -16.60 -13.24
C ALA A 144 0.93 -16.21 -11.76
N LEU A 145 0.03 -16.84 -11.00
CA LEU A 145 -0.08 -16.67 -9.54
C LEU A 145 1.15 -17.20 -8.82
N ARG A 146 1.69 -18.33 -9.27
CA ARG A 146 2.85 -18.99 -8.65
C ARG A 146 4.17 -18.26 -8.94
N CYS A 147 4.31 -17.69 -10.13
CA CYS A 147 5.55 -17.10 -10.63
C CYS A 147 5.30 -15.69 -11.15
N PRO A 148 5.25 -14.69 -10.23
CA PRO A 148 5.03 -13.29 -10.59
C PRO A 148 6.08 -12.80 -11.59
N ALA A 149 5.66 -11.94 -12.52
CA ALA A 149 6.52 -11.37 -13.57
C ALA A 149 7.31 -12.42 -14.40
N LEU A 150 6.86 -13.68 -14.41
CA LEU A 150 7.60 -14.81 -15.02
C LEU A 150 9.05 -14.89 -14.51
N CYS A 151 9.23 -14.71 -13.21
CA CYS A 151 10.53 -14.66 -12.55
C CYS A 151 11.49 -13.62 -13.17
N ASN A 152 10.94 -12.54 -13.75
CA ASN A 152 11.65 -11.48 -14.46
C ASN A 152 12.69 -11.98 -15.49
N SER A 153 12.48 -13.16 -16.07
CA SER A 153 13.45 -13.86 -16.94
C SER A 153 14.81 -14.17 -16.27
N HIS A 154 14.89 -14.09 -14.94
CA HIS A 154 16.08 -14.35 -14.13
C HIS A 154 15.93 -15.58 -13.23
N GLY A 155 15.04 -16.51 -13.60
CA GLY A 155 14.83 -17.74 -12.85
C GLY A 155 13.99 -18.75 -13.60
N HIS A 156 13.89 -19.94 -13.04
CA HIS A 156 12.95 -20.97 -13.49
C HIS A 156 11.69 -20.95 -12.61
N CYS A 157 10.52 -20.96 -13.24
CA CYS A 157 9.26 -21.16 -12.54
C CYS A 157 9.13 -22.66 -12.17
N THR A 158 9.00 -22.94 -10.89
CA THR A 158 8.82 -24.30 -10.34
C THR A 158 7.47 -24.42 -9.64
N GLU A 159 7.10 -25.61 -9.16
CA GLU A 159 5.86 -25.81 -8.38
C GLU A 159 5.80 -25.03 -7.06
N LEU A 160 6.96 -24.58 -6.55
CA LEU A 160 7.08 -23.80 -5.32
C LEU A 160 7.30 -22.29 -5.55
N GLY A 161 7.27 -21.84 -6.81
CA GLY A 161 7.57 -20.46 -7.18
C GLY A 161 8.88 -20.31 -7.94
N CYS A 162 9.41 -19.08 -7.96
CA CYS A 162 10.60 -18.75 -8.73
C CYS A 162 11.89 -19.26 -8.08
N GLN A 163 12.65 -20.06 -8.83
CA GLN A 163 14.02 -20.44 -8.51
C GLN A 163 14.99 -19.53 -9.28
N CYS A 164 15.56 -18.53 -8.60
CA CYS A 164 16.40 -17.52 -9.25
C CYS A 164 17.77 -18.05 -9.69
N PHE A 165 18.25 -17.52 -10.82
CA PHE A 165 19.61 -17.72 -11.30
C PHE A 165 20.65 -17.07 -10.37
N GLU A 166 21.91 -17.45 -10.55
CA GLU A 166 23.01 -16.87 -9.79
C GLU A 166 23.05 -15.34 -9.98
N GLY A 167 23.27 -14.61 -8.89
CA GLY A 167 23.26 -13.16 -8.91
C GLY A 167 21.88 -12.50 -8.77
N HIS A 168 20.78 -13.25 -8.78
CA HIS A 168 19.41 -12.73 -8.60
C HIS A 168 18.72 -13.27 -7.35
N SER A 169 17.76 -12.52 -6.82
CA SER A 169 17.04 -12.77 -5.57
C SER A 169 15.70 -12.04 -5.58
N SER A 170 14.92 -12.13 -4.48
CA SER A 170 13.49 -11.79 -4.35
C SER A 170 12.54 -12.91 -4.81
N TYR A 171 11.25 -12.75 -4.49
CA TYR A 171 10.20 -13.72 -4.81
C TYR A 171 9.95 -13.86 -6.31
N ASP A 172 10.30 -12.85 -7.11
CA ASP A 172 10.14 -12.80 -8.56
C ASP A 172 11.48 -12.67 -9.31
N CYS A 173 12.62 -12.83 -8.62
CA CYS A 173 13.98 -12.72 -9.17
C CYS A 173 14.35 -11.35 -9.79
N SER A 174 13.61 -10.29 -9.48
CA SER A 174 13.88 -8.94 -9.97
C SER A 174 15.18 -8.32 -9.41
N LEU A 175 15.60 -8.72 -8.20
CA LEU A 175 16.68 -8.05 -7.48
C LEU A 175 18.05 -8.70 -7.69
N ALA A 176 19.02 -7.90 -8.13
CA ALA A 176 20.40 -8.32 -8.19
C ALA A 176 20.99 -8.44 -6.76
N LYS A 177 21.65 -9.56 -6.44
CA LYS A 177 22.28 -9.79 -5.12
C LYS A 177 23.36 -8.77 -4.74
N LYS A 178 23.92 -8.06 -5.72
CA LYS A 178 24.91 -6.99 -5.52
C LYS A 178 24.29 -5.59 -5.51
N GLN A 179 22.96 -5.49 -5.49
CA GLN A 179 22.29 -4.20 -5.46
C GLN A 179 22.58 -3.49 -4.14
N THR A 180 22.96 -2.22 -4.25
CA THR A 180 23.14 -1.34 -3.09
C THR A 180 21.78 -1.07 -2.45
N LEU A 181 21.72 -1.13 -1.12
CA LEU A 181 20.53 -0.75 -0.36
C LEU A 181 20.26 0.74 -0.56
N GLU A 182 19.02 1.07 -0.94
CA GLU A 182 18.58 2.46 -1.10
C GLU A 182 17.31 2.69 -0.29
N ILE A 183 17.31 3.72 0.56
CA ILE A 183 16.10 4.16 1.25
C ILE A 183 15.39 5.17 0.36
N THR A 184 14.19 4.84 -0.08
CA THR A 184 13.35 5.69 -0.93
C THR A 184 12.38 6.54 -0.12
N GLY A 185 12.10 6.16 1.13
CA GLY A 185 11.26 6.96 2.00
C GLY A 185 11.06 6.37 3.39
N LEU A 186 10.44 7.16 4.25
CA LEU A 186 10.03 6.78 5.59
C LEU A 186 8.52 6.93 5.71
N GLU A 187 7.91 6.09 6.53
CA GLU A 187 6.53 6.27 6.96
C GLU A 187 6.34 7.70 7.51
N ASN A 188 5.28 8.37 7.03
CA ASN A 188 4.96 9.75 7.36
C ASN A 188 6.14 10.75 7.20
N GLY A 189 7.11 10.44 6.33
CA GLY A 189 8.30 11.28 6.14
C GLY A 189 9.26 11.30 7.34
N GLY A 190 9.17 10.30 8.23
CA GLY A 190 9.96 10.22 9.45
C GLY A 190 9.39 11.00 10.62
N LEU A 191 8.13 11.45 10.51
CA LEU A 191 7.41 12.19 11.56
C LEU A 191 6.41 11.29 12.27
N CYS A 192 6.37 11.37 13.59
CA CYS A 192 5.38 10.68 14.41
C CYS A 192 4.78 11.63 15.46
N ASP A 193 3.44 11.72 15.53
CA ASP A 193 2.72 12.47 16.56
C ASP A 193 2.55 11.59 17.79
N VAL A 194 3.30 11.92 18.85
CA VAL A 194 3.33 11.12 20.09
C VAL A 194 2.00 11.15 20.86
N ARG A 195 1.05 12.02 20.47
CA ARG A 195 -0.29 12.08 21.06
C ARG A 195 -1.27 11.14 20.38
N ALA A 196 -0.98 10.77 19.13
CA ALA A 196 -1.83 9.92 18.31
C ALA A 196 -1.34 8.47 18.27
N SER A 197 -0.05 8.23 18.55
CA SER A 197 0.56 6.91 18.53
C SER A 197 1.77 6.86 19.47
N ASP A 198 2.12 5.66 19.90
CA ASP A 198 3.20 5.37 20.84
C ASP A 198 4.60 5.52 20.20
N CYS A 199 4.67 5.74 18.87
CA CYS A 199 5.91 5.95 18.10
C CYS A 199 7.01 4.90 18.34
N THR A 200 6.63 3.64 18.52
CA THR A 200 7.53 2.53 18.86
C THR A 200 8.18 1.87 17.65
N ARG A 201 7.63 2.10 16.45
CA ARG A 201 8.06 1.50 15.19
C ARG A 201 7.97 2.52 14.07
N ILE A 202 8.81 2.33 13.06
CA ILE A 202 8.78 3.13 11.83
C ILE A 202 9.07 2.23 10.64
N GLN A 203 8.14 2.22 9.69
CA GLN A 203 8.34 1.52 8.44
C GLN A 203 9.27 2.33 7.51
N VAL A 204 10.32 1.67 7.02
CA VAL A 204 11.29 2.21 6.07
C VAL A 204 11.05 1.58 4.71
N PHE A 205 10.89 2.43 3.70
CA PHE A 205 10.70 2.01 2.31
C PHE A 205 11.99 2.19 1.53
N GLY A 206 12.29 1.26 0.64
CA GLY A 206 13.56 1.21 -0.05
C GLY A 206 13.62 0.16 -1.15
N LEU A 207 14.84 -0.16 -1.56
CA LEU A 207 15.14 -1.18 -2.56
C LEU A 207 16.32 -2.03 -2.08
N GLY A 208 16.23 -3.33 -2.35
CA GLY A 208 17.33 -4.27 -2.13
C GLY A 208 17.42 -4.84 -0.72
N PHE A 209 16.44 -4.58 0.15
CA PHE A 209 16.46 -5.14 1.51
C PHE A 209 16.49 -6.67 1.45
N ARG A 210 17.21 -7.28 2.40
CA ARG A 210 17.34 -8.73 2.49
C ARG A 210 17.32 -9.16 3.94
N GLU A 211 16.55 -10.21 4.21
CA GLU A 211 16.58 -10.86 5.51
C GLU A 211 17.99 -11.40 5.81
N SER A 212 18.56 -10.88 6.89
CA SER A 212 19.89 -11.25 7.36
C SER A 212 19.97 -11.00 8.86
N PRO A 213 20.72 -11.81 9.62
CA PRO A 213 21.05 -11.51 11.01
C PRO A 213 21.77 -10.16 11.21
N SER A 214 22.39 -9.64 10.14
CA SER A 214 23.08 -8.35 10.13
C SER A 214 22.16 -7.16 9.78
N LEU A 215 20.88 -7.38 9.50
CA LEU A 215 19.95 -6.31 9.15
C LEU A 215 19.58 -5.50 10.41
N HIS A 216 19.97 -4.23 10.43
CA HIS A 216 19.78 -3.33 11.57
C HIS A 216 19.46 -1.92 11.08
N CYS A 217 18.75 -1.15 11.89
CA CYS A 217 18.47 0.24 11.61
C CYS A 217 19.35 1.12 12.48
N GLN A 218 19.99 2.10 11.87
CA GLN A 218 20.67 3.18 12.59
C GLN A 218 19.73 4.39 12.66
N LEU A 219 19.21 4.64 13.84
CA LEU A 219 18.26 5.70 14.13
C LEU A 219 19.00 6.89 14.73
N THR A 220 18.82 8.07 14.15
CA THR A 220 19.34 9.33 14.67
C THR A 220 18.18 10.26 14.99
N LYS A 221 18.06 10.65 16.25
CA LYS A 221 17.02 11.58 16.70
C LYS A 221 17.33 13.00 16.23
N LEU A 222 16.31 13.70 15.71
CA LEU A 222 16.40 15.12 15.38
C LEU A 222 15.55 15.93 16.37
N ILE A 223 16.17 16.91 17.01
CA ILE A 223 15.48 17.88 17.89
C ILE A 223 15.44 19.26 17.24
N HIS A 224 14.37 20.00 17.45
CA HIS A 224 14.21 21.36 16.95
C HIS A 224 14.60 22.35 18.06
N LEU A 225 15.70 23.08 17.87
CA LEU A 225 16.19 24.12 18.80
C LEU A 225 16.50 25.38 18.00
N ASP A 226 16.00 26.54 18.46
CA ASP A 226 16.23 27.86 17.86
C ASP A 226 15.96 27.92 16.33
N GLY A 227 14.90 27.23 15.87
CA GLY A 227 14.52 27.20 14.45
C GLY A 227 15.36 26.26 13.57
N LYS A 228 16.19 25.39 14.17
CA LYS A 228 17.06 24.45 13.44
C LYS A 228 16.91 23.02 13.97
N TRP A 229 16.98 22.05 13.05
CA TRP A 229 17.05 20.62 13.38
C TRP A 229 18.48 20.22 13.74
N ILE A 230 18.67 19.65 14.93
CA ILE A 230 19.96 19.20 15.44
C ILE A 230 19.90 17.69 15.67
N SER A 231 20.87 16.96 15.13
CA SER A 231 21.03 15.52 15.35
C SER A 231 21.62 15.21 16.72
N ARG A 232 21.05 14.24 17.42
CA ARG A 232 21.51 13.75 18.72
C ARG A 232 22.07 12.33 18.62
N GLU A 233 21.91 11.56 19.69
CA GLU A 233 22.42 10.20 19.81
C GLU A 233 21.92 9.32 18.67
N GLN A 234 22.86 8.52 18.16
CA GLN A 234 22.62 7.54 17.13
C GLN A 234 22.54 6.18 17.82
N GLU A 235 21.42 5.50 17.65
CA GLU A 235 21.20 4.17 18.20
C GLU A 235 21.03 3.15 17.08
N SER A 236 21.51 1.94 17.34
CA SER A 236 21.34 0.81 16.42
C SER A 236 20.29 -0.12 16.99
N THR A 237 19.20 -0.33 16.25
CA THR A 237 18.12 -1.24 16.63
C THR A 237 17.96 -2.34 15.61
N LYS A 238 17.31 -3.44 16.04
CA LYS A 238 17.01 -4.55 15.14
C LYS A 238 15.98 -4.09 14.10
N ALA A 239 16.21 -4.47 12.85
CA ALA A 239 15.24 -4.32 11.77
C ALA A 239 14.47 -5.65 11.59
N ASP A 240 13.15 -5.56 11.50
CA ASP A 240 12.30 -6.68 11.12
C ASP A 240 12.06 -6.62 9.61
N PHE A 241 12.48 -7.65 8.89
CA PHE A 241 12.34 -7.73 7.43
C PHE A 241 10.87 -7.96 7.04
N LEU A 242 10.29 -7.08 6.21
CA LEU A 242 8.94 -7.26 5.69
C LEU A 242 8.97 -7.73 4.24
N SER A 243 9.77 -7.06 3.41
CA SER A 243 10.00 -7.40 2.02
C SER A 243 11.30 -6.78 1.54
N SER A 244 11.68 -7.05 0.29
CA SER A 244 12.83 -6.39 -0.31
C SER A 244 12.65 -4.89 -0.56
N GLU A 245 11.45 -4.37 -0.37
CA GLU A 245 11.12 -2.95 -0.51
C GLU A 245 10.74 -2.27 0.82
N ALA A 246 10.57 -3.04 1.90
CA ALA A 246 10.19 -2.51 3.20
C ALA A 246 10.80 -3.28 4.37
N VAL A 247 11.24 -2.53 5.38
CA VAL A 247 11.65 -3.07 6.70
C VAL A 247 10.97 -2.26 7.79
N ASP A 248 10.76 -2.87 8.95
CA ASP A 248 10.25 -2.20 10.14
C ASP A 248 11.37 -2.01 11.17
N CYS A 249 11.59 -0.78 11.60
CA CYS A 249 12.63 -0.44 12.57
C CYS A 249 11.99 -0.14 13.93
N GLN A 250 12.49 -0.78 14.98
CA GLN A 250 12.07 -0.45 16.34
C GLN A 250 12.69 0.87 16.78
N ILE A 251 11.85 1.81 17.22
CA ILE A 251 12.28 3.09 17.78
C ILE A 251 12.54 2.91 19.29
N PRO A 252 13.71 3.31 19.79
CA PRO A 252 14.00 3.33 21.22
C PRO A 252 13.00 4.19 21.99
N LEU A 253 12.57 3.71 23.17
CA LEU A 253 11.67 4.46 24.04
C LEU A 253 12.30 5.79 24.47
N LEU A 254 11.52 6.87 24.39
CA LEU A 254 11.94 8.20 24.84
C LEU A 254 12.11 8.23 26.37
N ASN A 255 13.17 8.89 26.84
CA ASN A 255 13.36 9.10 28.28
C ASN A 255 12.27 10.04 28.85
N ILE A 256 11.87 9.84 30.10
CA ILE A 256 10.74 10.54 30.76
C ILE A 256 10.88 12.07 30.70
N THR A 257 12.09 12.60 30.89
CA THR A 257 12.38 14.04 30.77
C THR A 257 12.17 14.58 29.36
N GLU A 258 12.42 13.77 28.34
CA GLU A 258 12.24 14.14 26.94
C GLU A 258 10.76 14.06 26.53
N ALA A 259 10.03 13.04 27.00
CA ALA A 259 8.59 12.93 26.81
C ALA A 259 7.84 14.15 27.37
N VAL A 260 8.27 14.67 28.54
CA VAL A 260 7.70 15.89 29.14
C VAL A 260 7.94 17.13 28.26
N HIS A 261 9.08 17.24 27.58
CA HIS A 261 9.34 18.34 26.64
C HIS A 261 8.47 18.28 25.38
N PHE A 262 8.13 17.09 24.87
CA PHE A 262 7.20 16.92 23.75
C PHE A 262 5.74 17.21 24.15
N VAL A 263 5.35 16.83 25.38
CA VAL A 263 4.00 17.09 25.91
C VAL A 263 3.79 18.57 26.26
N ALA A 264 4.86 19.27 26.66
CA ALA A 264 4.81 20.68 27.05
C ALA A 264 5.14 21.67 25.91
N GLY A 265 5.65 21.20 24.76
CA GLY A 265 6.07 22.03 23.62
C GLY A 265 4.96 22.25 22.58
N GLU A 266 5.06 23.35 21.82
CA GLU A 266 4.12 23.67 20.72
C GLU A 266 4.20 22.71 19.50
N GLU A 267 5.22 21.85 19.43
CA GLU A 267 5.42 20.86 18.35
C GLU A 267 5.50 19.41 18.90
N PRO A 268 4.39 18.65 18.91
CA PRO A 268 4.30 17.30 19.49
C PRO A 268 4.85 16.20 18.57
N PHE A 269 5.70 16.56 17.60
CA PHE A 269 6.21 15.63 16.60
C PHE A 269 7.65 15.23 16.92
N ALA A 270 7.91 13.92 16.98
CA ALA A 270 9.27 13.40 16.95
C ALA A 270 9.71 13.20 15.50
N ARG A 271 10.95 13.60 15.17
CA ARG A 271 11.55 13.41 13.85
C ARG A 271 12.79 12.55 13.92
N TRP A 272 12.87 11.56 13.04
CA TRP A 272 13.99 10.61 12.98
C TRP A 272 14.65 10.60 11.61
N GLN A 273 15.98 10.43 11.61
CA GLN A 273 16.74 10.05 10.44
C GLN A 273 17.11 8.57 10.58
N VAL A 274 16.84 7.78 9.53
CA VAL A 274 17.07 6.34 9.55
C VAL A 274 18.08 5.96 8.46
N LYS A 275 19.00 5.06 8.81
CA LYS A 275 19.84 4.32 7.85
C LYS A 275 19.64 2.82 8.10
N VAL A 276 19.82 2.00 7.06
CA VAL A 276 19.64 0.54 7.08
C VAL A 276 20.88 -0.11 6.47
#